data_AF-A0A8T3X9N3-F1
#
_entry.id   AF-A0A8T3X9N3-F1
#
_cell.length_a   1.000
_cell.length_b   1.000
_cell.length_c   1.000
_cell.angle_alpha   90.00
_cell.angle_beta   90.00
_cell.angle_gamma   90.00
#
_symmetry.space_group_name_H-M   'P 1'
#
loop_
_entity.id
_entity.type
_entity.pdbx_description
1 polymer ?
#
loop_
_entity_poly.entity_id
_entity_poly.type
_entity_poly.pdbx_seq_one_letter_code
_entity_poly.pdbx_strand_id
1 'polypeptide(L)' 'MKDELLEVKGYRGVNGIISIDENGNSRMPIELRIVRNGTFMKYEG' A
#
# COMPACT_ATOMS: atom_id res chain seq x y z
N MET A 1 -4.89 -5.05 22.22
CA MET A 1 -4.53 -4.29 21.01
C MET A 1 -5.49 -3.12 20.96
N LYS A 2 -5.05 -1.87 20.77
CA LYS A 2 -5.96 -0.71 20.77
C LYS A 2 -6.82 -0.74 19.50
N ASP A 3 -8.13 -0.71 19.66
CA ASP A 3 -9.13 -0.78 18.56
C ASP A 3 -9.03 0.39 17.57
N GLU A 4 -8.37 1.49 17.97
CA GLU A 4 -8.07 2.68 17.18
C GLU A 4 -7.40 2.37 15.81
N LEU A 5 -6.66 1.25 15.71
CA LEU A 5 -6.01 0.82 14.47
C LEU A 5 -7.00 0.30 13.42
N LEU A 6 -8.10 -0.34 13.84
CA LEU A 6 -9.12 -0.89 12.93
C LEU A 6 -10.03 0.22 12.37
N GLU A 7 -9.95 1.43 12.93
CA GLU A 7 -10.69 2.61 12.49
C GLU A 7 -9.92 3.46 11.46
N VAL A 8 -8.65 3.12 11.19
CA VAL A 8 -7.80 3.86 10.25
C VAL A 8 -8.34 3.71 8.83
N LYS A 9 -9.01 4.77 8.36
CA LYS A 9 -9.46 4.95 6.98
C LYS A 9 -8.87 6.22 6.44
N GLY A 10 -8.09 6.13 5.36
CA GLY A 10 -7.63 7.33 4.66
C GLY A 10 -6.35 7.98 5.20
N TYR A 11 -5.56 7.29 6.05
CA TYR A 11 -4.32 7.88 6.57
C TYR A 11 -3.27 8.01 5.45
N ARG A 12 -2.71 9.20 5.26
CA ARG A 12 -1.72 9.47 4.21
C ARG A 12 -0.31 9.17 4.71
N GLY A 13 0.18 7.97 4.40
CA GLY A 13 1.55 7.55 4.67
C GLY A 13 2.50 7.79 3.49
N VAL A 14 3.79 7.43 3.69
CA VAL A 14 4.84 7.52 2.66
C VAL A 14 4.47 6.71 1.40
N ASN A 15 3.81 5.55 1.60
CA ASN A 15 3.41 4.64 0.53
C ASN A 15 1.99 4.92 -0.01
N GLY A 16 1.40 6.06 0.31
CA GLY A 16 0.05 6.44 -0.11
C GLY A 16 -1.00 6.29 0.99
N ILE A 17 -2.25 6.06 0.57
CA ILE A 17 -3.39 6.01 1.50
C ILE A 17 -3.45 4.63 2.16
N ILE A 18 -3.34 4.62 3.49
CA ILE A 18 -3.45 3.43 4.34
C ILE A 18 -4.90 3.30 4.82
N SER A 19 -5.45 2.10 4.68
CA SER A 19 -6.74 1.72 5.26
C SER A 19 -6.64 0.31 5.81
N ILE A 20 -7.03 0.13 7.06
CA ILE A 20 -6.96 -1.15 7.79
C ILE A 20 -8.39 -1.70 7.93
N ASP A 21 -8.58 -2.98 7.62
CA ASP A 21 -9.87 -3.66 7.78
C ASP A 21 -10.05 -4.27 9.17
N GLU A 22 -11.25 -4.79 9.45
CA GLU A 22 -11.63 -5.39 10.73
C GLU A 22 -10.75 -6.58 11.16
N ASN A 23 -10.04 -7.20 10.22
CA ASN A 23 -9.13 -8.30 10.47
C ASN A 23 -7.67 -7.82 10.68
N GLY A 24 -7.44 -6.50 10.67
CA GLY A 24 -6.13 -5.90 10.77
C GLY A 24 -5.33 -5.90 9.46
N ASN A 25 -5.95 -6.18 8.31
CA ASN A 25 -5.26 -6.17 7.02
C ASN A 25 -5.25 -4.78 6.41
N SER A 26 -4.12 -4.36 5.85
CA SER A 26 -4.02 -3.14 5.07
C SER A 26 -4.30 -3.41 3.60
N ARG A 27 -5.24 -2.69 3.00
CA ARG A 27 -5.49 -2.75 1.55
C ARG A 27 -4.64 -1.71 0.82
N MET A 28 -3.68 -2.15 0.03
CA MET A 28 -2.80 -1.28 -0.76
C MET A 28 -2.76 -1.74 -2.23
N PRO A 29 -2.66 -0.81 -3.19
CA PRO A 29 -2.47 -1.17 -4.58
C PRO A 29 -1.09 -1.83 -4.77
N ILE A 30 -1.05 -2.88 -5.61
CA ILE A 30 0.21 -3.50 -6.03
C ILE A 30 0.70 -2.77 -7.29
N GLU A 31 1.97 -2.36 -7.29
CA GLU A 31 2.63 -1.78 -8.46
C GLU A 31 3.56 -2.82 -9.09
N LEU A 32 3.30 -3.15 -10.36
CA LEU A 32 4.19 -4.01 -11.14
C LEU A 32 5.36 -3.18 -11.70
N ARG A 33 6.57 -3.64 -11.42
CA ARG A 33 7.82 -3.02 -11.90
C ARG A 33 8.68 -4.02 -12.63
N ILE A 34 9.40 -3.56 -13.65
CA ILE A 34 10.38 -4.33 -14.40
C ILE A 34 11.77 -3.72 -14.24
N VAL A 35 12.81 -4.56 -14.33
CA VAL A 35 14.20 -4.09 -14.34
C VAL A 35 14.66 -3.94 -15.78
N ARG A 36 15.05 -2.73 -16.18
CA ARG A 36 15.74 -2.47 -17.46
C ARG A 36 16.98 -1.62 -17.20
N ASN A 37 18.13 -2.04 -17.74
CA ASN A 37 19.41 -1.34 -17.59
C ASN A 37 19.74 -0.97 -16.13
N GLY A 38 19.51 -1.90 -15.19
CA GLY A 38 19.77 -1.68 -13.76
C GLY A 38 18.78 -0.76 -13.04
N THR A 39 17.73 -0.30 -13.70
CA THR A 39 16.72 0.62 -13.13
C THR A 39 15.36 -0.06 -13.05
N PHE A 40 14.62 0.16 -11.96
CA PHE A 40 13.22 -0.22 -11.85
C PHE A 40 12.34 0.74 -12.63
N MET A 41 11.54 0.22 -13.55
CA MET A 41 10.57 1.00 -14.34
C MET A 41 9.17 0.43 -14.13
N LYS A 42 8.14 1.25 -14.33
CA LYS A 42 6.75 0.80 -14.32
C LYS A 42 6.52 -0.20 -15.46
N TYR A 43 5.78 -1.27 -15.17
CA TYR A 43 5.33 -2.19 -16.21
C TYR A 43 4.20 -1.54 -17.04
N GLU A 44 4.43 -1.40 -18.34
CA GLU A 44 3.44 -0.99 -19.34
C GLU A 44 3.12 -2.24 -20.18
N GLY A 45 2.05 -2.94 -19.81
CA GLY A 45 1.55 -4.12 -20.52
C GLY A 45 0.53 -3.78 -21.59
#